data_AF-A0A5S5MFI1-F1
#
_entry.id   AF-A0A5S5MFI1-F1
#
_cell.length_a   1.000
_cell.length_b   1.000
_cell.length_c   1.000
_cell.angle_alpha   90.00
_cell.angle_beta   90.00
_cell.angle_gamma   90.00
#
_symmetry.space_group_name_H-M   'P 1'
#
loop_
_entity.id
_entity.type
_entity.pdbx_description
1 polymer ?
#
loop_
_entity_poly.entity_id
_entity_poly.type
_entity_poly.pdbx_seq_one_letter_code
_entity_poly.pdbx_strand_id
1 'polypeptide(L)'
;MGFFAAAFSAVCSVASSIGSAISSACSRVWPSIRSAIGLGLEVFNKVVSIAENLMHVLGILKPEEKLDEMGDRALQAVEKGIVPEKFEKYEEYVNAIRNFELDPEKSKSVEREVKVTVGFAVAGKSMEEKFNMAKGASEDLLKLIVYSPEFFNEHRLERVVKTGHNIGLIVDYFDNRLSPSQAGELKATLFNLEKGSNPGVQENEFYKEIHGIKDSHPSLNG
;
A
#
# COMPACT_ATOMS: atom_id res chain seq x y z
N MET A 1 -13.51 -10.86 20.61
CA MET A 1 -12.12 -10.39 20.82
C MET A 1 -11.04 -11.42 20.49
N GLY A 2 -11.37 -12.66 20.06
CA GLY A 2 -10.37 -13.71 19.77
C GLY A 2 -9.78 -13.71 18.34
N PHE A 3 -10.52 -13.24 17.34
CA PHE A 3 -10.09 -13.26 15.92
C PHE A 3 -8.84 -12.38 15.67
N PHE A 4 -8.83 -11.17 16.22
CA PHE A 4 -7.74 -10.21 16.04
C PHE A 4 -6.41 -10.59 16.71
N ALA A 5 -6.46 -11.41 17.76
CA ALA A 5 -5.26 -11.87 18.46
C ALA A 5 -4.57 -13.03 17.70
N ALA A 6 -5.36 -13.89 17.06
CA ALA A 6 -4.86 -15.00 16.24
C ALA A 6 -4.26 -14.50 14.90
N ALA A 7 -4.91 -13.54 14.24
CA ALA A 7 -4.38 -12.93 13.02
C ALA A 7 -3.06 -12.18 13.27
N PHE A 8 -2.96 -11.45 14.40
CA PHE A 8 -1.73 -10.75 14.78
C PHE A 8 -0.60 -11.71 15.15
N SER A 9 -0.89 -12.78 15.89
CA SER A 9 0.12 -13.80 16.18
C SER A 9 0.55 -14.55 14.91
N ALA A 10 -0.33 -14.73 13.92
CA ALA A 10 0.02 -15.28 12.62
C ALA A 10 0.94 -14.35 11.82
N VAL A 11 0.61 -13.05 11.69
CA VAL A 11 1.49 -12.06 11.04
C VAL A 11 2.85 -11.98 11.75
N CYS A 12 2.87 -11.90 13.10
CA CYS A 12 4.11 -11.80 13.86
C CYS A 12 4.93 -13.10 13.89
N SER A 13 4.31 -14.27 13.84
CA SER A 13 5.04 -15.55 13.79
C SER A 13 5.66 -15.80 12.42
N VAL A 14 4.93 -15.48 11.34
CA VAL A 14 5.44 -15.62 9.98
C VAL A 14 6.44 -14.51 9.61
N ALA A 15 6.32 -13.33 10.23
CA ALA A 15 7.28 -12.24 10.12
C ALA A 15 8.73 -12.68 10.45
N SER A 16 8.93 -13.64 11.35
CA SER A 16 10.28 -14.13 11.66
C SER A 16 10.95 -14.91 10.51
N SER A 17 10.18 -15.48 9.58
CA SER A 17 10.71 -16.39 8.55
C SER A 17 10.75 -15.78 7.14
N ILE A 18 9.80 -14.91 6.77
CA ILE A 18 9.63 -14.37 5.38
C ILE A 18 10.70 -13.35 4.95
N GLY A 19 11.77 -13.21 5.73
CA GLY A 19 12.79 -12.20 5.55
C GLY A 19 12.53 -10.93 6.35
N SER A 20 13.62 -10.33 6.82
CA SER A 20 13.64 -9.14 7.67
C SER A 20 13.00 -7.92 7.01
N ALA A 21 13.17 -7.77 5.69
CA ALA A 21 12.59 -6.67 4.93
C ALA A 21 11.06 -6.74 4.90
N ILE A 22 10.50 -7.91 4.56
CA ILE A 22 9.05 -8.12 4.51
C ILE A 22 8.45 -8.09 5.91
N SER A 23 9.11 -8.71 6.90
CA SER A 23 8.74 -8.64 8.31
C SER A 23 8.55 -7.20 8.80
N SER A 24 9.52 -6.33 8.49
CA SER A 24 9.50 -4.94 8.90
C SER A 24 8.36 -4.18 8.21
N ALA A 25 8.12 -4.43 6.92
CA ALA A 25 7.02 -3.83 6.19
C ALA A 25 5.66 -4.31 6.73
N CYS A 26 5.48 -5.61 6.97
CA CYS A 26 4.26 -6.17 7.57
C CYS A 26 3.91 -5.49 8.91
N SER A 27 4.90 -5.23 9.76
CA SER A 27 4.68 -4.56 11.05
C SER A 27 4.20 -3.11 10.90
N ARG A 28 4.50 -2.46 9.77
CA ARG A 28 4.04 -1.09 9.46
C ARG A 28 2.70 -1.05 8.73
N VAL A 29 2.44 -2.05 7.89
CA VAL A 29 1.19 -2.21 7.13
C VAL A 29 0.06 -2.66 8.04
N TRP A 30 0.34 -3.59 8.96
CA TRP A 30 -0.68 -4.25 9.77
C TRP A 30 -1.59 -3.29 10.56
N PRO A 31 -1.08 -2.22 11.21
CA PRO A 31 -1.95 -1.25 11.87
C PRO A 31 -3.01 -0.65 10.94
N SER A 32 -2.65 -0.28 9.71
CA SER A 32 -3.57 0.27 8.71
C SER A 32 -4.62 -0.74 8.28
N ILE A 33 -4.20 -1.98 8.00
CA ILE A 33 -5.12 -3.08 7.65
C ILE A 33 -6.07 -3.38 8.80
N ARG A 34 -5.56 -3.46 10.02
CA ARG A 34 -6.36 -3.65 11.24
C ARG A 34 -7.36 -2.51 11.43
N SER A 35 -6.95 -1.26 11.21
CA SER A 35 -7.85 -0.10 11.27
C SER A 35 -8.97 -0.24 10.25
N ALA A 36 -8.66 -0.59 8.99
CA ALA A 36 -9.68 -0.80 7.96
C ALA A 36 -10.69 -1.89 8.34
N ILE A 37 -10.21 -3.03 8.87
CA ILE A 37 -11.09 -4.11 9.36
C ILE A 37 -11.96 -3.64 10.53
N GLY A 38 -11.38 -2.85 11.46
CA GLY A 38 -12.09 -2.28 12.59
C GLY A 38 -13.21 -1.29 12.19
N LEU A 39 -13.07 -0.63 11.04
CA LEU A 39 -14.09 0.22 10.43
C LEU A 39 -15.16 -0.59 9.67
N GLY A 40 -14.83 -1.80 9.22
CA GLY A 40 -15.77 -2.76 8.63
C GLY A 40 -15.19 -3.53 7.44
N LEU A 41 -15.72 -4.73 7.17
CA LEU A 41 -15.25 -5.57 6.06
C LEU A 41 -15.43 -4.90 4.68
N GLU A 42 -16.48 -4.10 4.49
CA GLU A 42 -16.68 -3.32 3.26
C GLU A 42 -15.57 -2.28 3.07
N VAL A 43 -15.18 -1.59 4.15
CA VAL A 43 -14.07 -0.63 4.14
C VAL A 43 -12.75 -1.34 3.83
N PHE A 44 -12.48 -2.47 4.48
CA PHE A 44 -11.32 -3.30 4.18
C PHE A 44 -11.27 -3.71 2.71
N ASN A 45 -12.35 -4.24 2.15
CA ASN A 45 -12.41 -4.63 0.74
C ASN A 45 -12.20 -3.43 -0.20
N LYS A 46 -12.77 -2.26 0.12
CA LYS A 46 -12.58 -1.03 -0.65
C LYS A 46 -11.11 -0.59 -0.64
N VAL A 47 -10.46 -0.60 0.53
CA VAL A 47 -9.03 -0.27 0.67
C VAL A 47 -8.16 -1.23 -0.15
N VAL A 48 -8.45 -2.54 -0.09
CA VAL A 48 -7.72 -3.55 -0.87
C VAL A 48 -7.88 -3.29 -2.37
N SER A 49 -9.10 -3.03 -2.85
CA SER A 49 -9.37 -2.70 -4.25
C SER A 49 -8.59 -1.47 -4.72
N ILE A 50 -8.60 -0.40 -3.92
CA ILE A 50 -7.86 0.84 -4.24
C ILE A 50 -6.35 0.54 -4.33
N ALA A 51 -5.80 -0.19 -3.37
CA ALA A 51 -4.38 -0.53 -3.35
C ALA A 51 -3.98 -1.44 -4.52
N GLU A 52 -4.78 -2.46 -4.83
CA GLU A 52 -4.56 -3.36 -5.97
C GLU A 52 -4.58 -2.59 -7.28
N ASN A 53 -5.61 -1.77 -7.52
CA ASN A 53 -5.72 -0.98 -8.74
C ASN A 53 -4.52 -0.03 -8.89
N LEU A 54 -4.13 0.68 -7.83
CA LEU A 54 -2.92 1.51 -7.85
C LEU A 54 -1.68 0.68 -8.25
N MET A 55 -1.49 -0.50 -7.66
CA MET A 55 -0.35 -1.36 -7.96
C MET A 55 -0.38 -1.91 -9.39
N HIS A 56 -1.56 -2.15 -9.97
CA HIS A 56 -1.71 -2.51 -11.39
C HIS A 56 -1.34 -1.35 -12.30
N VAL A 57 -1.86 -0.15 -12.03
CA VAL A 57 -1.58 1.06 -12.81
C VAL A 57 -0.09 1.41 -12.77
N LEU A 58 0.56 1.20 -11.63
CA LEU A 58 2.01 1.37 -11.48
C LEU A 58 2.83 0.23 -12.10
N GLY A 59 2.20 -0.85 -12.56
CA GLY A 59 2.85 -2.04 -13.11
C GLY A 59 3.73 -2.75 -12.09
N ILE A 60 3.30 -2.79 -10.82
CA ILE A 60 3.90 -3.57 -9.73
C ILE A 60 3.27 -4.97 -9.69
N LEU A 61 1.93 -4.99 -9.70
CA LEU A 61 1.15 -6.21 -9.93
C LEU A 61 0.82 -6.33 -11.42
N LYS A 62 0.80 -7.54 -11.95
CA LYS A 62 0.23 -7.82 -13.28
C LYS A 62 -1.31 -7.74 -13.23
N PRO A 63 -2.01 -7.52 -14.36
CA PRO A 63 -3.46 -7.27 -14.36
C PRO A 63 -4.34 -8.31 -13.63
N GLU A 64 -3.90 -9.58 -13.59
CA GLU A 64 -4.63 -10.67 -12.92
C GLU A 64 -4.10 -10.98 -11.50
N GLU A 65 -3.01 -10.34 -11.09
CA GLU A 65 -2.40 -10.59 -9.78
C GLU A 65 -3.14 -9.82 -8.69
N LYS A 66 -3.42 -10.51 -7.59
CA LYS A 66 -4.04 -9.93 -6.39
C LYS A 66 -3.05 -9.86 -5.23
N LEU A 67 -3.32 -8.95 -4.30
CA LEU A 67 -2.51 -8.76 -3.10
C LEU A 67 -2.53 -10.00 -2.21
N ASP A 68 -3.69 -10.60 -1.99
CA ASP A 68 -3.79 -11.80 -1.17
C ASP A 68 -3.05 -12.99 -1.79
N GLU A 69 -3.14 -13.21 -3.10
CA GLU A 69 -2.36 -14.27 -3.74
C GLU A 69 -0.85 -14.01 -3.72
N MET A 70 -0.41 -12.76 -3.91
CA MET A 70 1.01 -12.39 -3.79
C MET A 70 1.54 -12.67 -2.38
N GLY A 71 0.76 -12.31 -1.36
CA GLY A 71 1.09 -12.61 0.02
C GLY A 71 1.12 -14.09 0.33
N ASP A 72 0.15 -14.87 -0.16
CA ASP A 72 0.11 -16.32 0.00
C ASP A 72 1.35 -16.98 -0.62
N ARG A 73 1.77 -16.53 -1.81
CA ARG A 73 2.98 -17.02 -2.48
C ARG A 73 4.21 -16.73 -1.62
N ALA A 74 4.36 -15.52 -1.10
CA ALA A 74 5.47 -15.18 -0.21
C ALA A 74 5.46 -16.00 1.09
N LEU A 75 4.27 -16.19 1.69
CA LEU A 75 4.07 -16.96 2.92
C LEU A 75 4.42 -18.44 2.75
N GLN A 76 4.17 -19.04 1.59
CA GLN A 76 4.48 -20.45 1.34
C GLN A 76 5.90 -20.65 0.80
N ALA A 77 6.40 -19.72 -0.02
CA ALA A 77 7.73 -19.81 -0.62
C ALA A 77 8.86 -19.78 0.43
N VAL A 78 8.61 -19.16 1.58
CA VAL A 78 9.55 -19.16 2.72
C VAL A 78 9.92 -20.57 3.20
N GLU A 79 9.00 -21.52 3.13
CA GLU A 79 9.25 -22.91 3.54
C GLU A 79 10.26 -23.61 2.62
N LYS A 80 10.45 -23.08 1.41
CA LYS A 80 11.49 -23.50 0.46
C LYS A 80 12.74 -22.63 0.53
N GLY A 81 12.84 -21.76 1.53
CA GLY A 81 13.96 -20.83 1.71
C GLY A 81 13.96 -19.67 0.72
N ILE A 82 12.86 -19.40 0.02
CA ILE A 82 12.73 -18.27 -0.90
C ILE A 82 12.37 -17.04 -0.07
N VAL A 83 13.40 -16.25 0.27
CA VAL A 83 13.29 -15.01 1.03
C VAL A 83 14.12 -13.92 0.34
N PRO A 84 13.80 -12.62 0.50
CA PRO A 84 14.50 -11.55 -0.19
C PRO A 84 16.01 -11.57 -0.01
N GLU A 85 16.49 -11.94 1.17
CA GLU A 85 17.92 -11.97 1.51
C GLU A 85 18.72 -13.03 0.73
N LYS A 86 18.06 -13.91 -0.02
CA LYS A 86 18.71 -14.90 -0.90
C LYS A 86 18.96 -14.40 -2.32
N PHE A 87 18.51 -13.18 -2.63
CA PHE A 87 18.61 -12.59 -3.96
C PHE A 87 19.45 -11.32 -3.91
N GLU A 88 20.17 -11.02 -4.99
CA GLU A 88 20.95 -9.79 -5.08
C GLU A 88 20.04 -8.58 -5.34
N LYS A 89 18.99 -8.80 -6.12
CA LYS A 89 17.97 -7.78 -6.44
C LYS A 89 16.62 -8.22 -5.91
N TYR A 90 15.90 -7.29 -5.30
CA TYR A 90 14.56 -7.56 -4.78
C TYR A 90 13.58 -8.00 -5.89
N GLU A 91 13.72 -7.48 -7.11
CA GLU A 91 12.92 -7.92 -8.26
C GLU A 91 13.08 -9.42 -8.56
N GLU A 92 14.27 -9.99 -8.36
CA GLU A 92 14.51 -11.43 -8.55
C GLU A 92 13.73 -12.25 -7.52
N TYR A 93 13.67 -11.79 -6.27
CA TYR A 93 12.82 -12.38 -5.23
C TYR A 93 11.34 -12.32 -5.63
N VAL A 94 10.85 -11.15 -6.06
CA VAL A 94 9.45 -10.97 -6.48
C VAL A 94 9.11 -11.91 -7.64
N ASN A 95 10.01 -12.06 -8.61
CA ASN A 95 9.84 -13.00 -9.71
C ASN A 95 9.87 -14.47 -9.25
N ALA A 96 10.71 -14.82 -8.27
CA ALA A 96 10.75 -16.17 -7.71
C ALA A 96 9.45 -16.54 -7.00
N ILE A 97 8.91 -15.67 -6.14
CA ILE A 97 7.63 -15.95 -5.47
C ILE A 97 6.46 -15.92 -6.45
N ARG A 98 6.49 -15.09 -7.49
CA ARG A 98 5.43 -15.03 -8.51
C ARG A 98 5.29 -16.34 -9.28
N ASN A 99 6.39 -17.05 -9.51
CA ASN A 99 6.42 -18.37 -10.14
C ASN A 99 6.25 -19.53 -9.15
N PHE A 100 6.04 -19.24 -7.86
CA PHE A 100 5.83 -20.25 -6.84
C PHE A 100 4.42 -20.85 -6.95
N GLU A 101 4.34 -22.18 -7.04
CA GLU A 101 3.07 -22.91 -7.04
C GLU A 101 2.48 -22.99 -5.63
N LEU A 102 1.27 -22.47 -5.47
CA LEU A 102 0.56 -22.51 -4.20
C LEU A 102 0.03 -23.91 -3.90
N ASP A 103 0.18 -24.33 -2.65
CA ASP A 103 -0.56 -25.45 -2.07
C ASP A 103 -1.94 -24.95 -1.60
N PRO A 104 -3.05 -25.39 -2.23
CA PRO A 104 -4.39 -24.92 -1.90
C PRO A 104 -4.81 -25.21 -0.46
N GLU A 105 -4.31 -26.29 0.15
CA GLU A 105 -4.68 -26.64 1.53
C GLU A 105 -4.00 -25.71 2.53
N LYS A 106 -2.75 -25.33 2.27
CA LYS A 106 -2.07 -24.29 3.05
C LYS A 106 -2.73 -22.94 2.86
N SER A 107 -3.10 -22.60 1.63
CA SER A 107 -3.83 -21.38 1.33
C SER A 107 -5.12 -21.25 2.16
N LYS A 108 -5.88 -22.34 2.37
CA LYS A 108 -7.10 -22.31 3.19
C LYS A 108 -6.82 -22.09 4.68
N SER A 109 -5.64 -22.44 5.16
CA SER A 109 -5.25 -22.33 6.57
C SER A 109 -4.82 -20.92 6.98
N VAL A 110 -4.61 -20.02 6.01
CA VAL A 110 -4.17 -18.64 6.24
C VAL A 110 -5.32 -17.67 5.95
N GLU A 111 -5.60 -16.78 6.91
CA GLU A 111 -6.60 -15.74 6.76
C GLU A 111 -6.24 -14.74 5.65
N ARG A 112 -7.26 -14.22 4.96
CA ARG A 112 -7.08 -13.32 3.81
C ARG A 112 -6.40 -12.01 4.21
N GLU A 113 -6.68 -11.49 5.40
CA GLU A 113 -6.12 -10.26 5.95
C GLU A 113 -4.61 -10.36 6.16
N VAL A 114 -4.15 -11.54 6.61
CA VAL A 114 -2.72 -11.86 6.74
C VAL A 114 -2.06 -11.87 5.37
N LYS A 115 -2.69 -12.54 4.40
CA LYS A 115 -2.21 -12.58 3.01
C LYS A 115 -2.14 -11.19 2.39
N VAL A 116 -3.18 -10.37 2.52
CA VAL A 116 -3.19 -8.97 2.04
C VAL A 116 -2.07 -8.17 2.68
N THR A 117 -1.84 -8.33 3.99
CA THR A 117 -0.76 -7.62 4.70
C THR A 117 0.61 -7.95 4.13
N VAL A 118 0.90 -9.24 3.93
CA VAL A 118 2.17 -9.69 3.34
C VAL A 118 2.27 -9.29 1.87
N GLY A 119 1.20 -9.42 1.11
CA GLY A 119 1.15 -9.00 -0.29
C GLY A 119 1.43 -7.51 -0.44
N PHE A 120 0.84 -6.69 0.43
CA PHE A 120 1.10 -5.26 0.43
C PHE A 120 2.55 -4.97 0.82
N ALA A 121 3.11 -5.66 1.82
CA ALA A 121 4.52 -5.53 2.17
C ALA A 121 5.44 -5.85 0.97
N VAL A 122 5.15 -6.92 0.23
CA VAL A 122 5.92 -7.31 -0.95
C VAL A 122 5.79 -6.29 -2.09
N ALA A 123 4.57 -5.91 -2.44
CA ALA A 123 4.27 -5.01 -3.54
C ALA A 123 4.64 -3.55 -3.22
N GLY A 124 4.41 -3.10 -1.99
CA GLY A 124 4.81 -1.79 -1.48
C GLY A 124 6.31 -1.60 -1.54
N LYS A 125 7.09 -2.59 -1.10
CA LYS A 125 8.55 -2.57 -1.25
C LYS A 125 9.00 -2.52 -2.72
N SER A 126 8.30 -3.24 -3.61
CA SER A 126 8.55 -3.16 -5.06
C SER A 126 8.28 -1.76 -5.62
N MET A 127 7.22 -1.11 -5.14
CA MET A 127 6.87 0.27 -5.49
C MET A 127 7.96 1.24 -5.03
N GLU A 128 8.44 1.10 -3.79
CA GLU A 128 9.51 1.95 -3.27
C GLU A 128 10.78 1.87 -4.10
N GLU A 129 11.19 0.66 -4.48
CA GLU A 129 12.39 0.48 -5.31
C GLU A 129 12.21 0.99 -6.73
N LYS A 130 11.07 0.68 -7.36
CA LYS A 130 10.79 1.09 -8.75
C LYS A 130 10.75 2.62 -8.91
N PHE A 131 10.23 3.34 -7.91
CA PHE A 131 10.06 4.79 -7.96
C PHE A 131 11.06 5.56 -7.10
N ASN A 132 12.06 4.87 -6.55
CA ASN A 132 13.08 5.44 -5.65
C ASN A 132 12.46 6.25 -4.50
N MET A 133 11.41 5.70 -3.89
CA MET A 133 10.71 6.34 -2.76
C MET A 133 11.47 6.07 -1.45
N ALA A 134 11.22 6.92 -0.45
CA ALA A 134 11.71 6.68 0.90
C ALA A 134 11.14 5.36 1.46
N LYS A 135 11.94 4.66 2.27
CA LYS A 135 11.50 3.45 2.98
C LYS A 135 10.30 3.78 3.87
N GLY A 136 9.20 3.03 3.76
CA GLY A 136 7.97 3.27 4.51
C GLY A 136 6.93 4.10 3.74
N ALA A 137 7.31 4.70 2.61
CA ALA A 137 6.42 5.58 1.87
C ALA A 137 5.24 4.81 1.25
N SER A 138 5.42 3.52 0.92
CA SER A 138 4.30 2.70 0.44
C SER A 138 3.25 2.47 1.51
N GLU A 139 3.68 2.24 2.75
CA GLU A 139 2.83 2.04 3.92
C GLU A 139 2.13 3.33 4.33
N ASP A 140 2.81 4.47 4.20
CA ASP A 140 2.22 5.77 4.42
C ASP A 140 1.13 6.09 3.40
N LEU A 141 1.34 5.72 2.13
CA LEU A 141 0.30 5.82 1.11
C LEU A 141 -0.91 4.93 1.46
N LEU A 142 -0.69 3.73 2.00
CA LEU A 142 -1.79 2.90 2.49
C LEU A 142 -2.56 3.55 3.65
N LYS A 143 -1.87 4.19 4.61
CA LYS A 143 -2.53 4.94 5.69
C LYS A 143 -3.45 6.02 5.12
N LEU A 144 -2.97 6.77 4.13
CA LEU A 144 -3.76 7.78 3.42
C LEU A 144 -5.01 7.17 2.78
N ILE A 145 -4.88 6.03 2.09
CA ILE A 145 -6.02 5.30 1.52
C ILE A 145 -7.00 4.84 2.59
N VAL A 146 -6.53 4.30 3.72
CA VAL A 146 -7.39 3.78 4.80
C VAL A 146 -8.21 4.87 5.47
N TYR A 147 -7.59 6.00 5.81
CA TYR A 147 -8.26 7.06 6.58
C TYR A 147 -8.91 8.12 5.71
N SER A 148 -8.64 8.13 4.40
CA SER A 148 -9.24 9.08 3.46
C SER A 148 -9.57 8.43 2.11
N PRO A 149 -10.32 7.31 2.07
CA PRO A 149 -10.56 6.51 0.86
C PRO A 149 -11.40 7.23 -0.20
N GLU A 150 -12.23 8.21 0.20
CA GLU A 150 -12.96 9.04 -0.77
C GLU A 150 -12.04 10.01 -1.49
N PHE A 151 -11.00 10.51 -0.80
CA PHE A 151 -10.00 11.38 -1.42
C PHE A 151 -9.01 10.56 -2.25
N PHE A 152 -8.40 9.53 -1.65
CA PHE A 152 -7.45 8.62 -2.31
C PHE A 152 -8.18 7.44 -2.94
N ASN A 153 -9.18 7.73 -3.76
CA ASN A 153 -9.90 6.71 -4.51
C ASN A 153 -9.13 6.28 -5.77
N GLU A 154 -9.55 5.16 -6.37
CA GLU A 154 -9.00 4.59 -7.59
C GLU A 154 -8.84 5.61 -8.72
N HIS A 155 -9.90 6.35 -9.04
CA HIS A 155 -9.88 7.31 -10.14
C HIS A 155 -8.89 8.46 -9.91
N ARG A 156 -8.80 8.98 -8.68
CA ARG A 156 -7.88 10.09 -8.38
C ARG A 156 -6.44 9.62 -8.40
N LEU A 157 -6.14 8.46 -7.83
CA LEU A 157 -4.80 7.87 -7.84
C LEU A 157 -4.36 7.52 -9.27
N GLU A 158 -5.21 6.90 -10.07
CA GLU A 158 -4.91 6.57 -11.47
C GLU A 158 -4.57 7.84 -12.27
N ARG A 159 -5.33 8.93 -12.09
CA ARG A 159 -5.04 10.21 -12.75
C ARG A 159 -3.68 10.77 -12.36
N VAL A 160 -3.31 10.70 -11.08
CA VAL A 160 -2.00 11.17 -10.63
C VAL A 160 -0.88 10.34 -11.27
N VAL A 161 -1.03 9.02 -11.32
CA VAL A 161 -0.01 8.17 -11.98
C VAL A 161 0.11 8.52 -13.47
N LYS A 162 -1.01 8.78 -14.16
CA LYS A 162 -1.02 9.16 -15.58
C LYS A 162 -0.35 10.50 -15.89
N THR A 163 -0.17 11.41 -14.93
CA THR A 163 0.60 12.64 -15.18
C THR A 163 2.11 12.41 -15.22
N GLY A 164 2.58 11.23 -14.81
CA GLY A 164 4.00 10.95 -14.63
C GLY A 164 4.59 11.60 -13.38
N HIS A 165 3.76 12.21 -12.52
CA HIS A 165 4.23 12.75 -11.25
C HIS A 165 4.63 11.61 -10.32
N ASN A 166 5.73 11.81 -9.59
CA ASN A 166 6.18 10.82 -8.63
C ASN A 166 5.15 10.69 -7.50
N ILE A 167 4.52 9.51 -7.39
CA ILE A 167 3.54 9.19 -6.34
C ILE A 167 4.10 9.40 -4.93
N GLY A 168 5.42 9.28 -4.74
CA GLY A 168 6.12 9.62 -3.51
C GLY A 168 5.95 11.07 -3.06
N LEU A 169 5.75 12.01 -3.98
CA LEU A 169 5.51 13.42 -3.63
C LEU A 169 4.18 13.61 -2.90
N ILE A 170 3.17 12.78 -3.17
CA ILE A 170 1.92 12.79 -2.39
C ILE A 170 2.25 12.46 -0.94
N VAL A 171 2.97 11.37 -0.71
CA VAL A 171 3.36 10.95 0.65
C VAL A 171 4.20 12.04 1.32
N ASP A 172 5.20 12.57 0.63
CA ASP A 172 6.07 13.65 1.14
C ASP A 172 5.28 14.91 1.52
N TYR A 173 4.23 15.23 0.77
CA TYR A 173 3.38 16.39 1.07
C TYR A 173 2.61 16.22 2.38
N PHE A 174 2.01 15.04 2.57
CA PHE A 174 1.27 14.70 3.79
C PHE A 174 2.20 14.48 4.99
N ASP A 175 3.46 14.10 4.76
CA ASP A 175 4.48 13.97 5.81
C ASP A 175 5.30 15.26 6.07
N ASN A 176 4.92 16.40 5.49
CA ASN A 176 5.65 17.68 5.62
C ASN A 176 7.12 17.65 5.16
N ARG A 177 7.46 16.74 4.23
CA ARG A 177 8.82 16.62 3.66
C ARG A 177 9.07 17.51 2.46
N LEU A 178 8.02 18.09 1.88
CA LEU A 178 8.15 19.02 0.74
C LEU A 178 8.44 20.45 1.19
N SER A 179 9.30 21.14 0.42
CA SER A 179 9.45 22.59 0.54
C SER A 179 8.14 23.32 0.19
N PRO A 180 7.95 24.57 0.63
CA PRO A 180 6.75 25.35 0.30
C PRO A 180 6.48 25.45 -1.22
N SER A 181 7.53 25.55 -2.05
CA SER A 181 7.39 25.58 -3.52
C SER A 181 6.86 24.25 -4.05
N GLN A 182 7.50 23.13 -3.68
CA GLN A 182 7.09 21.79 -4.11
C GLN A 182 5.67 21.45 -3.64
N ALA A 183 5.33 21.84 -2.41
CA ALA A 183 3.98 21.67 -1.87
C ALA A 183 2.94 22.49 -2.65
N GLY A 184 3.28 23.71 -3.07
CA GLY A 184 2.44 24.54 -3.93
C GLY A 184 2.22 23.92 -5.32
N GLU A 185 3.30 23.49 -5.96
CA GLU A 185 3.27 22.85 -7.29
C GLU A 185 2.46 21.55 -7.30
N LEU A 186 2.65 20.70 -6.28
CA LEU A 186 1.85 19.48 -6.14
C LEU A 186 0.38 19.81 -5.95
N LYS A 187 0.03 20.73 -5.04
CA LYS A 187 -1.37 21.13 -4.82
C LYS A 187 -2.02 21.67 -6.08
N ALA A 188 -1.34 22.53 -6.83
CA ALA A 188 -1.84 23.06 -8.09
C ALA A 188 -2.04 21.94 -9.13
N THR A 189 -1.11 21.00 -9.22
CA THR A 189 -1.25 19.82 -10.08
C THR A 189 -2.48 19.00 -9.71
N LEU A 190 -2.62 18.64 -8.42
CA LEU A 190 -3.75 17.84 -7.93
C LEU A 190 -5.08 18.56 -8.18
N PHE A 191 -5.13 19.88 -7.97
CA PHE A 191 -6.32 20.67 -8.26
C PHE A 191 -6.66 20.69 -9.75
N ASN A 192 -5.68 20.89 -10.63
CA ASN A 192 -5.90 20.89 -12.08
C ASN A 192 -6.39 19.53 -12.58
N LEU A 193 -5.89 18.42 -12.01
CA LEU A 193 -6.38 17.07 -12.32
C LEU A 193 -7.83 16.88 -11.89
N GLU A 194 -8.19 17.40 -10.71
CA GLU A 194 -9.56 17.34 -10.22
C GLU A 194 -10.49 18.20 -11.08
N LYS A 195 -10.06 19.42 -11.44
CA LYS A 195 -10.82 20.34 -12.30
C LYS A 195 -11.07 19.77 -13.69
N GLY A 196 -10.11 19.03 -14.25
CA GLY A 196 -10.26 18.36 -15.53
C GLY A 196 -11.34 17.26 -15.52
N SER A 197 -11.61 16.65 -14.37
CA SER A 197 -12.61 15.58 -14.21
C SER A 197 -13.95 16.10 -13.67
N ASN A 198 -13.90 17.14 -12.84
CA ASN A 198 -15.04 17.81 -12.25
C ASN A 198 -14.88 19.33 -12.46
N PRO A 199 -15.36 19.89 -13.58
CA PRO A 199 -15.27 21.33 -13.85
C PRO A 199 -15.96 22.20 -12.82
N GLY A 200 -16.87 21.64 -12.00
CA GLY A 200 -17.56 22.35 -10.92
C GLY A 200 -16.75 22.46 -9.63
N VAL A 201 -15.62 21.77 -9.48
CA VAL A 201 -14.82 21.81 -8.24
C VAL A 201 -14.30 23.22 -7.98
N GLN A 202 -14.45 23.67 -6.73
CA GLN A 202 -13.97 24.96 -6.26
C GLN A 202 -12.60 24.80 -5.59
N GLU A 203 -11.67 25.68 -5.91
CA GLU A 203 -10.28 25.59 -5.44
C GLU A 203 -10.17 25.66 -3.91
N ASN A 204 -10.95 26.56 -3.29
CA ASN A 204 -10.98 26.72 -1.85
C ASN A 204 -11.51 25.48 -1.13
N GLU A 205 -12.51 24.78 -1.69
CA GLU A 205 -13.07 23.55 -1.13
C GLU A 205 -12.07 22.40 -1.25
N PHE A 206 -11.45 22.26 -2.43
CA PHE A 206 -10.44 21.24 -2.67
C PHE A 206 -9.23 21.38 -1.73
N TYR A 207 -8.70 22.59 -1.56
CA TYR A 207 -7.59 22.80 -0.62
C TYR A 207 -8.02 22.63 0.84
N LYS A 208 -9.24 23.00 1.22
CA LYS A 208 -9.77 22.70 2.56
C LYS A 208 -9.81 21.21 2.83
N GLU A 209 -10.22 20.40 1.86
CA GLU A 209 -10.23 18.94 1.97
C GLU A 209 -8.81 18.39 2.18
N ILE A 210 -7.85 18.81 1.33
CA ILE A 210 -6.42 18.42 1.47
C ILE A 210 -5.85 18.81 2.83
N HIS A 211 -6.13 20.03 3.29
CA HIS A 211 -5.67 20.50 4.60
C HIS A 211 -6.31 19.71 5.74
N GLY A 212 -7.61 19.41 5.65
CA GLY A 212 -8.30 18.57 6.63
C GLY A 212 -7.73 17.16 6.73
N ILE A 213 -7.36 16.54 5.61
CA ILE A 213 -6.65 15.25 5.60
C ILE A 213 -5.30 15.40 6.29
N LYS A 214 -4.54 16.45 5.96
CA LYS A 214 -3.23 16.68 6.58
C LYS A 214 -3.30 16.88 8.10
N ASP A 215 -4.34 17.56 8.59
CA ASP A 215 -4.51 17.85 10.02
C ASP A 215 -5.09 16.65 10.80
N SER A 216 -5.85 15.77 10.14
CA SER A 216 -6.50 14.61 10.76
C SER A 216 -5.60 13.38 10.89
N HIS A 217 -4.43 13.40 10.25
CA HIS A 217 -3.45 12.33 10.34
C HIS A 217 -2.29 12.80 11.24
N PRO A 218 -2.21 12.35 12.51
CA PRO A 218 -1.02 12.58 13.32
C PRO A 218 0.18 12.01 12.56
N SER A 219 1.26 12.79 12.46
CA SER A 219 2.44 12.55 11.61
C SER A 219 2.64 11.07 11.23
N LEU A 220 2.78 10.82 9.93
CA LEU A 220 3.10 9.49 9.37
C LEU A 220 4.33 8.85 10.04
N ASN A 221 5.17 9.67 10.69
CA ASN A 221 6.16 9.33 11.70
C ASN A 221 5.54 8.81 13.02
N GLY A 222 5.10 7.56 13.00
CA GLY A 222 5.08 6.69 14.19
C GLY A 222 6.33 5.83 14.25
#